data_AF-A0A9P8NB38-F1
#
_entry.id   AF-A0A9P8NB38-F1
#
_cell.length_a   1.000
_cell.length_b   1.000
_cell.length_c   1.000
_cell.angle_alpha   90.00
_cell.angle_beta   90.00
_cell.angle_gamma   90.00
#
_symmetry.space_group_name_H-M   'P 1'
#
loop_
_entity.id
_entity.type
_entity.pdbx_description
1 polymer ?
#
loop_
_entity_poly.entity_id
_entity_poly.type
_entity_poly.pdbx_seq_one_letter_code
_entity_poly.pdbx_strand_id
1 'polypeptide(L)'
;MGNGQWERGPPSACKRKCKCLPQDSCWPRPNEWTRLNSTVGGRLVATVPLGSPCHDPQYDEGACEALRKDWLFPVVHIQSSSSVMAPLFANQSCEAFQPRSSACTLGNYVKYAVDARGPEDIAAALAFARKHNIRFLVRNTGHDFNGRSTGAGALAVRTHNLKGSRILDWKDKHYTGKALRIGSGTLGHEAAEAANRAGLVIVSGGCPSVGLAGGYIQGGGHSALSSVYGMAADNTLSFDVVLTSGRLVTASRAENQDLYWALSGGGGGTYGIVVSVTIRAHLDAKVGGASFSIEAPENNPDKIYDILDEFHKAVTRMADSGGFVFYSISKGSIHSQGITFYNKTKPEAQALVRPFLDSVSASSNGLVVSSNFTEFPSYFEHYVHYVGPLPAGNLPVGTTLLGGRLIPRSVLPRLTPTVRQLVDMGVTFNGFGINVTRFGQDGANSVLPQWRDSIVSAVLMLPFDFEAPIEHMFEQQNRITRDIQPIIEAATPGAGAYMNEGDFQQRDFQNTFFGANYPRLRAIKKKYDPEGVLYGVANVGSEDWVVSRGGRMCRSGR
;
A
#
# COMPACT_ATOMS: atom_id res chain seq x y z
N MET A 1 -19.81 -24.51 3.63
CA MET A 1 -19.00 -25.28 2.66
C MET A 1 -19.11 -24.59 1.31
N GLY A 2 -18.00 -24.08 0.79
CA GLY A 2 -17.99 -23.15 -0.35
C GLY A 2 -16.56 -22.71 -0.64
N ASN A 3 -15.82 -23.66 -1.20
CA ASN A 3 -14.41 -23.64 -1.57
C ASN A 3 -13.95 -22.32 -2.17
N GLY A 4 -12.86 -21.77 -1.60
CA GLY A 4 -12.18 -20.57 -2.09
C GLY A 4 -11.75 -20.71 -3.55
N GLN A 5 -11.51 -19.59 -4.23
CA GLN A 5 -11.11 -19.55 -5.65
C GLN A 5 -9.81 -20.33 -5.95
N TRP A 6 -9.08 -20.79 -4.94
CA TRP A 6 -7.85 -21.55 -5.04
C TRP A 6 -8.02 -23.08 -5.09
N GLU A 7 -9.19 -23.63 -4.77
CA GLU A 7 -9.40 -25.09 -4.65
C GLU A 7 -9.97 -25.77 -5.92
N ARG A 8 -10.35 -25.00 -6.95
CA ARG A 8 -10.91 -25.59 -8.17
C ARG A 8 -9.79 -25.95 -9.15
N GLY A 9 -9.40 -27.23 -9.16
CA GLY A 9 -8.71 -27.85 -10.29
C GLY A 9 -9.51 -27.67 -11.59
N PRO A 10 -8.85 -27.57 -12.77
CA PRO A 10 -9.53 -27.18 -14.00
C PRO A 10 -10.51 -28.26 -14.49
N PRO A 11 -11.77 -27.91 -14.80
CA PRO A 11 -12.62 -28.73 -15.68
C PRO A 11 -12.04 -28.75 -17.10
N SER A 12 -12.28 -29.84 -17.81
CA SER A 12 -11.75 -30.13 -19.14
C SER A 12 -12.16 -29.11 -20.21
N ALA A 13 -11.18 -28.78 -21.06
CA ALA A 13 -11.28 -28.38 -22.47
C ALA A 13 -12.28 -27.27 -22.87
N CYS A 14 -12.00 -26.04 -22.46
CA CYS A 14 -12.07 -24.89 -23.36
C CYS A 14 -10.65 -24.30 -23.38
N LYS A 15 -10.04 -24.05 -24.56
CA LYS A 15 -8.67 -23.48 -24.65
C LYS A 15 -8.67 -22.06 -24.09
N ARG A 16 -8.58 -21.92 -22.76
CA ARG A 16 -8.48 -20.63 -22.07
C ARG A 16 -7.28 -19.88 -22.66
N LYS A 17 -7.48 -18.64 -23.11
CA LYS A 17 -6.37 -17.78 -23.54
C LYS A 17 -5.52 -17.45 -22.31
N CYS A 18 -4.39 -18.13 -22.17
CA CYS A 18 -3.46 -17.96 -21.06
C CYS A 18 -2.24 -17.15 -21.47
N LYS A 19 -1.63 -16.46 -20.50
CA LYS A 19 -0.30 -15.86 -20.65
C LYS A 19 0.75 -16.96 -20.76
N CYS A 20 1.79 -16.66 -21.55
CA CYS A 20 2.92 -17.54 -21.76
C CYS A 20 3.82 -17.59 -20.51
N LEU A 21 4.29 -18.77 -20.15
CA LEU A 21 5.27 -19.00 -19.08
C LEU A 21 6.60 -19.54 -19.66
N PRO A 22 7.72 -19.46 -18.92
CA PRO A 22 9.05 -19.87 -19.40
C PRO A 22 9.17 -21.28 -19.99
N GLN A 23 8.34 -22.21 -19.52
CA GLN A 23 8.30 -23.61 -19.98
C GLN A 23 7.48 -23.82 -21.25
N ASP A 24 6.74 -22.81 -21.72
CA ASP A 24 5.86 -22.95 -22.87
C ASP A 24 6.60 -22.73 -24.19
N SER A 25 6.12 -23.37 -25.26
CA SER A 25 6.67 -23.18 -26.61
C SER A 25 6.48 -21.77 -27.18
N CYS A 26 5.54 -20.99 -26.63
CA CYS A 26 5.34 -19.58 -26.99
C CYS A 26 6.36 -18.63 -26.34
N TRP A 27 7.19 -19.12 -25.41
CA TRP A 27 8.09 -18.25 -24.66
C TRP A 27 9.15 -17.68 -25.60
N PRO A 28 9.48 -16.37 -25.53
CA PRO A 28 10.41 -15.79 -26.48
C PRO A 28 11.79 -16.45 -26.39
N ARG A 29 12.38 -16.65 -27.55
CA ARG A 29 13.74 -17.19 -27.65
C ARG A 29 14.76 -16.22 -27.06
N PRO A 30 15.95 -16.70 -26.64
CA PRO A 30 16.98 -15.84 -26.05
C PRO A 30 17.32 -14.60 -26.89
N ASN A 31 17.40 -14.73 -28.22
CA ASN A 31 17.69 -13.61 -29.11
C ASN A 31 16.59 -12.53 -29.12
N GLU A 32 15.35 -12.85 -28.80
CA GLU A 32 14.26 -11.88 -28.69
C GLU A 32 14.39 -11.04 -27.42
N TRP A 33 14.79 -11.68 -26.31
CA TRP A 33 15.15 -10.99 -25.08
C TRP A 33 16.39 -10.10 -25.27
N THR A 34 17.40 -10.58 -26.01
CA THR A 34 18.55 -9.74 -26.39
C THR A 34 18.12 -8.51 -27.17
N ARG A 35 17.20 -8.64 -28.14
CA ARG A 35 16.67 -7.49 -28.89
C ARG A 35 15.92 -6.51 -28.00
N LEU A 36 15.09 -6.99 -27.07
CA LEU A 36 14.47 -6.13 -26.07
C LEU A 36 15.54 -5.39 -25.28
N ASN A 37 16.56 -6.10 -24.78
CA ASN A 37 17.64 -5.51 -24.00
C ASN A 37 18.37 -4.40 -24.78
N SER A 38 18.70 -4.63 -26.05
CA SER A 38 19.28 -3.60 -26.92
C SER A 38 18.34 -2.41 -27.12
N THR A 39 17.04 -2.66 -27.28
CA THR A 39 16.02 -1.61 -27.46
C THR A 39 15.93 -0.71 -26.22
N VAL A 40 16.02 -1.29 -25.03
CA VAL A 40 16.02 -0.54 -23.75
C VAL A 40 17.43 -0.17 -23.28
N GLY A 41 18.41 -0.12 -24.20
CA GLY A 41 19.78 0.34 -23.91
C GLY A 41 20.49 -0.44 -22.80
N GLY A 42 20.35 -1.77 -22.76
CA GLY A 42 21.02 -2.64 -21.78
C GLY A 42 20.30 -2.76 -20.43
N ARG A 43 19.08 -2.23 -20.29
CA ARG A 43 18.35 -2.14 -19.02
C ARG A 43 17.38 -3.30 -18.74
N LEU A 44 17.47 -4.41 -19.48
CA LEU A 44 16.74 -5.63 -19.17
C LEU A 44 17.51 -6.45 -18.13
N VAL A 45 16.92 -6.61 -16.95
CA VAL A 45 17.50 -7.34 -15.82
C VAL A 45 16.85 -8.72 -15.72
N ALA A 46 17.66 -9.77 -15.86
CA ALA A 46 17.23 -11.13 -15.51
C ALA A 46 17.14 -11.25 -13.99
N THR A 47 16.04 -11.82 -13.49
CA THR A 47 15.84 -11.91 -12.05
C THR A 47 16.77 -12.94 -11.41
N VAL A 48 17.52 -12.48 -10.42
CA VAL A 48 18.18 -13.29 -9.39
C VAL A 48 17.47 -12.96 -8.08
N PRO A 49 16.81 -13.92 -7.41
CA PRO A 49 16.14 -13.66 -6.14
C PRO A 49 17.12 -13.12 -5.10
N LEU A 50 16.67 -12.15 -4.32
CA LEU A 50 17.50 -11.50 -3.30
C LEU A 50 18.08 -12.52 -2.29
N GLY A 51 17.30 -13.56 -1.96
CA GLY A 51 17.72 -14.63 -1.06
C GLY A 51 18.75 -15.61 -1.61
N SER A 52 19.18 -15.51 -2.88
CA SER A 52 20.06 -16.51 -3.49
C SER A 52 21.36 -16.80 -2.72
N PRO A 53 22.03 -15.83 -2.04
CA PRO A 53 23.22 -16.15 -1.24
C PRO A 53 22.95 -17.05 -0.03
N CYS A 54 21.69 -17.27 0.34
CA CYS A 54 21.31 -18.16 1.44
C CYS A 54 21.07 -19.62 1.02
N HIS A 55 21.22 -19.95 -0.28
CA HIS A 55 20.85 -21.25 -0.83
C HIS A 55 21.95 -21.84 -1.71
N ASP A 56 22.09 -23.17 -1.71
CA ASP A 56 22.99 -23.83 -2.65
C ASP A 56 22.47 -23.71 -4.11
N PRO A 57 23.37 -23.63 -5.11
CA PRO A 57 24.83 -23.64 -4.99
C PRO A 57 25.47 -22.25 -4.82
N GLN A 58 24.69 -21.17 -4.71
CA GLN A 58 25.20 -19.79 -4.57
C GLN A 58 25.47 -19.39 -3.11
N TYR A 59 25.53 -20.35 -2.20
CA TYR A 59 25.63 -20.06 -0.77
C TYR A 59 26.88 -19.25 -0.43
N ASP A 60 26.66 -18.15 0.27
CA ASP A 60 27.68 -17.29 0.86
C ASP A 60 27.18 -16.93 2.27
N GLU A 61 27.87 -17.47 3.28
CA GLU A 61 27.50 -17.33 4.68
C GLU A 61 27.44 -15.85 5.12
N GLY A 62 28.47 -15.07 4.78
CA GLY A 62 28.56 -13.66 5.17
C GLY A 62 27.46 -12.82 4.51
N ALA A 63 27.22 -13.04 3.21
CA ALA A 63 26.14 -12.37 2.50
C ALA A 63 24.75 -12.78 3.01
N CYS A 64 24.55 -14.05 3.34
CA CYS A 64 23.28 -14.53 3.90
C CYS A 64 23.01 -13.94 5.29
N GLU A 65 24.00 -13.93 6.19
CA GLU A 65 23.87 -13.34 7.52
C GLU A 65 23.62 -11.84 7.47
N ALA A 66 24.31 -11.11 6.59
CA ALA A 66 24.04 -9.69 6.36
C ALA A 66 22.61 -9.47 5.86
N LEU A 67 22.18 -10.28 4.88
CA LEU A 67 20.84 -10.19 4.32
C LEU A 67 19.74 -10.48 5.35
N ARG A 68 19.94 -11.45 6.25
CA ARG A 68 18.97 -11.75 7.34
C ARG A 68 18.77 -10.58 8.28
N LYS A 69 19.83 -9.81 8.59
CA LYS A 69 19.73 -8.60 9.43
C LYS A 69 18.94 -7.49 8.74
N ASP A 70 19.07 -7.39 7.42
CA ASP A 70 18.42 -6.34 6.63
C ASP A 70 17.04 -6.72 6.08
N TRP A 71 16.64 -8.00 6.15
CA TRP A 71 15.44 -8.53 5.48
C TRP A 71 14.13 -7.89 5.95
N LEU A 72 14.06 -7.41 7.19
CA LEU A 72 12.87 -6.72 7.69
C LEU A 72 12.88 -5.23 7.39
N PHE A 73 13.89 -4.72 6.67
CA PHE A 73 13.99 -3.31 6.28
C PHE A 73 13.72 -3.13 4.80
N PRO A 74 12.89 -2.14 4.42
CA PRO A 74 12.49 -1.96 3.02
C PRO A 74 13.67 -1.63 2.08
N VAL A 75 14.77 -1.06 2.60
CA VAL A 75 15.90 -0.58 1.80
C VAL A 75 16.52 -1.68 0.96
N VAL A 76 16.73 -2.88 1.52
CA VAL A 76 17.33 -4.00 0.80
C VAL A 76 16.41 -4.51 -0.32
N HIS A 77 15.10 -4.49 -0.11
CA HIS A 77 14.12 -4.93 -1.10
C HIS A 77 13.92 -3.95 -2.26
N ILE A 78 13.98 -2.64 -1.99
CA ILE A 78 13.74 -1.60 -3.00
C ILE A 78 14.83 -1.59 -4.07
N GLN A 79 16.07 -1.86 -3.67
CA GLN A 79 17.20 -1.97 -4.59
C GLN A 79 17.04 -3.15 -5.56
N SER A 80 16.37 -4.22 -5.12
CA SER A 80 16.11 -5.38 -5.96
C SER A 80 15.04 -5.11 -7.03
N SER A 81 15.31 -5.63 -8.24
CA SER A 81 14.37 -5.55 -9.36
C SER A 81 13.16 -6.48 -9.23
N SER A 82 13.16 -7.40 -8.26
CA SER A 82 12.14 -8.45 -8.11
C SER A 82 11.66 -8.68 -6.67
N SER A 83 12.44 -8.32 -5.64
CA SER A 83 12.17 -8.72 -4.26
C SER A 83 10.82 -8.26 -3.73
N VAL A 84 10.12 -9.08 -2.96
CA VAL A 84 8.75 -8.80 -2.49
C VAL A 84 8.79 -8.60 -0.98
N MET A 85 8.17 -7.53 -0.48
CA MET A 85 8.14 -7.23 0.95
C MET A 85 7.00 -7.95 1.69
N ALA A 86 5.96 -8.38 0.96
CA ALA A 86 4.89 -9.21 1.48
C ALA A 86 5.25 -10.70 1.28
N PRO A 87 5.76 -11.41 2.30
CA PRO A 87 6.40 -12.71 2.14
C PRO A 87 5.43 -13.80 1.68
N LEU A 88 4.14 -13.68 1.99
CA LEU A 88 3.11 -14.58 1.45
C LEU A 88 3.18 -14.70 -0.09
N PHE A 89 3.55 -13.61 -0.77
CA PHE A 89 3.68 -13.58 -2.22
C PHE A 89 5.07 -13.99 -2.72
N ALA A 90 6.12 -13.88 -1.90
CA ALA A 90 7.42 -14.50 -2.18
C ALA A 90 7.36 -16.04 -2.01
N ASN A 91 6.40 -16.52 -1.21
CA ASN A 91 6.00 -17.91 -1.11
C ASN A 91 7.19 -18.83 -0.77
N GLN A 92 8.09 -18.37 0.10
CA GLN A 92 9.30 -19.10 0.53
C GLN A 92 10.17 -19.59 -0.65
N SER A 93 10.01 -19.00 -1.84
CA SER A 93 10.59 -19.58 -3.07
C SER A 93 12.11 -19.42 -3.12
N CYS A 94 12.63 -18.32 -2.53
CA CYS A 94 14.05 -18.09 -2.33
C CYS A 94 14.22 -16.92 -1.33
N GLU A 95 14.02 -17.22 -0.05
CA GLU A 95 14.06 -16.23 1.05
C GLU A 95 15.21 -16.54 2.02
N ALA A 96 15.66 -15.52 2.76
CA ALA A 96 16.86 -15.64 3.59
C ALA A 96 16.70 -16.59 4.80
N PHE A 97 15.47 -16.85 5.24
CA PHE A 97 15.18 -17.65 6.42
C PHE A 97 14.91 -19.13 6.13
N GLN A 98 14.84 -19.52 4.85
CA GLN A 98 14.64 -20.92 4.48
C GLN A 98 15.94 -21.73 4.64
N PRO A 99 15.86 -23.06 4.89
CA PRO A 99 17.04 -23.91 4.98
C PRO A 99 17.92 -23.80 3.73
N ARG A 100 19.24 -23.79 3.89
CA ARG A 100 20.22 -23.68 2.79
C ARG A 100 20.02 -24.70 1.67
N SER A 101 19.56 -25.90 2.01
CA SER A 101 19.30 -26.99 1.07
C SER A 101 18.00 -26.81 0.27
N SER A 102 17.17 -25.82 0.60
CA SER A 102 15.95 -25.51 -0.13
C SER A 102 16.30 -24.99 -1.52
N ALA A 103 15.56 -25.44 -2.53
CA ALA A 103 15.79 -24.95 -3.88
C ALA A 103 15.40 -23.47 -3.99
N CYS A 104 16.39 -22.61 -4.28
CA CYS A 104 16.13 -21.22 -4.63
C CYS A 104 15.48 -21.15 -6.03
N THR A 105 14.16 -20.97 -6.07
CA THR A 105 13.39 -20.85 -7.31
C THR A 105 12.81 -19.44 -7.47
N LEU A 106 12.39 -19.11 -8.70
CA LEU A 106 11.71 -17.83 -8.94
C LEU A 106 10.31 -17.80 -8.34
N GLY A 107 9.58 -18.93 -8.31
CA GLY A 107 8.19 -18.94 -7.87
C GLY A 107 7.36 -17.79 -8.47
N ASN A 108 6.89 -16.89 -7.59
CA ASN A 108 6.11 -15.71 -7.97
C ASN A 108 6.95 -14.48 -8.34
N TYR A 109 8.27 -14.49 -8.15
CA TYR A 109 9.13 -13.42 -8.65
C TYR A 109 8.97 -13.28 -10.17
N VAL A 110 9.12 -12.04 -10.63
CA VAL A 110 9.14 -11.74 -12.06
C VAL A 110 10.32 -12.43 -12.72
N LYS A 111 10.22 -12.76 -14.02
CA LYS A 111 11.31 -13.43 -14.74
C LYS A 111 12.35 -12.42 -15.24
N TYR A 112 11.87 -11.28 -15.72
CA TYR A 112 12.66 -10.15 -16.16
C TYR A 112 12.05 -8.85 -15.68
N ALA A 113 12.88 -7.83 -15.49
CA ALA A 113 12.45 -6.47 -15.23
C ALA A 113 13.20 -5.50 -16.16
N VAL A 114 12.50 -4.57 -16.79
CA VAL A 114 13.13 -3.42 -17.47
C VAL A 114 13.29 -2.29 -16.45
N ASP A 115 14.53 -1.88 -16.17
CA ASP A 115 14.83 -0.73 -15.31
C ASP A 115 14.59 0.57 -16.08
N ALA A 116 13.36 1.07 -16.07
CA ALA A 116 12.96 2.18 -16.93
C ALA A 116 13.64 3.51 -16.53
N ARG A 117 14.16 4.21 -17.53
CA ARG A 117 14.74 5.57 -17.41
C ARG A 117 13.94 6.63 -18.15
N GLY A 118 12.95 6.22 -18.94
CA GLY A 118 12.04 7.11 -19.63
C GLY A 118 10.78 6.39 -20.15
N PRO A 119 9.87 7.14 -20.77
CA PRO A 119 8.66 6.60 -21.38
C PRO A 119 8.93 5.57 -22.50
N GLU A 120 10.04 5.70 -23.22
CA GLU A 120 10.44 4.80 -24.30
C GLU A 120 10.76 3.37 -23.82
N ASP A 121 11.42 3.23 -22.67
CA ASP A 121 11.69 1.93 -22.06
C ASP A 121 10.38 1.21 -21.69
N ILE A 122 9.43 1.96 -21.14
CA ILE A 122 8.10 1.46 -20.77
C ILE A 122 7.34 1.02 -22.03
N ALA A 123 7.34 1.85 -23.07
CA ALA A 123 6.67 1.55 -24.33
C ALA A 123 7.26 0.30 -25.00
N ALA A 124 8.59 0.14 -25.00
CA ALA A 124 9.28 -1.04 -25.53
C ALA A 124 8.91 -2.32 -24.75
N ALA A 125 8.92 -2.25 -23.41
CA ALA A 125 8.53 -3.38 -22.56
C ALA A 125 7.07 -3.81 -22.77
N LEU A 126 6.16 -2.84 -22.89
CA LEU A 126 4.74 -3.08 -23.22
C LEU A 126 4.57 -3.75 -24.58
N ALA A 127 5.22 -3.21 -25.61
CA ALA A 127 5.15 -3.74 -26.97
C ALA A 127 5.64 -5.19 -27.01
N PHE A 128 6.75 -5.48 -26.32
CA PHE A 128 7.29 -6.83 -26.20
C PHE A 128 6.32 -7.78 -25.48
N ALA A 129 5.82 -7.38 -24.30
CA ALA A 129 4.91 -8.23 -23.53
C ALA A 129 3.60 -8.54 -24.28
N ARG A 130 3.06 -7.56 -25.00
CA ARG A 130 1.87 -7.76 -25.86
C ARG A 130 2.16 -8.70 -27.02
N LYS A 131 3.24 -8.45 -27.77
CA LYS A 131 3.64 -9.28 -28.91
C LYS A 131 3.82 -10.76 -28.54
N HIS A 132 4.41 -11.01 -27.37
CA HIS A 132 4.72 -12.37 -26.91
C HIS A 132 3.70 -12.94 -25.92
N ASN A 133 2.59 -12.22 -25.67
CA ASN A 133 1.55 -12.62 -24.72
C ASN A 133 2.09 -13.00 -23.33
N ILE A 134 3.03 -12.21 -22.82
CA ILE A 134 3.62 -12.37 -21.49
C ILE A 134 2.79 -11.58 -20.47
N ARG A 135 2.73 -12.05 -19.22
CA ARG A 135 2.15 -11.29 -18.12
C ARG A 135 2.99 -10.04 -17.89
N PHE A 136 2.37 -8.86 -17.97
CA PHE A 136 3.03 -7.58 -17.72
C PHE A 136 2.58 -7.02 -16.37
N LEU A 137 3.51 -6.41 -15.64
CA LEU A 137 3.17 -5.67 -14.42
C LEU A 137 4.07 -4.46 -14.23
N VAL A 138 3.61 -3.52 -13.40
CA VAL A 138 4.38 -2.34 -13.00
C VAL A 138 4.92 -2.57 -11.61
N ARG A 139 6.22 -2.35 -11.43
CA ARG A 139 6.88 -2.44 -10.14
C ARG A 139 7.53 -1.12 -9.79
N ASN A 140 7.17 -0.56 -8.65
CA ASN A 140 7.89 0.58 -8.07
C ASN A 140 8.86 0.08 -6.99
N THR A 141 8.39 -0.02 -5.75
CA THR A 141 9.22 -0.33 -4.58
C THR A 141 9.13 -1.79 -4.10
N GLY A 142 8.05 -2.50 -4.43
CA GLY A 142 7.78 -3.84 -3.88
C GLY A 142 7.00 -3.85 -2.55
N HIS A 143 6.54 -2.68 -2.09
CA HIS A 143 5.73 -2.49 -0.87
C HIS A 143 4.32 -3.09 -0.90
N ASP A 144 3.84 -3.53 -2.06
CA ASP A 144 2.44 -3.90 -2.20
C ASP A 144 2.07 -5.12 -1.35
N PHE A 145 1.24 -4.91 -0.33
CA PHE A 145 0.76 -5.95 0.58
C PHE A 145 -0.08 -7.03 -0.11
N ASN A 146 -0.62 -6.73 -1.29
CA ASN A 146 -1.54 -7.59 -2.02
C ASN A 146 -0.87 -8.30 -3.22
N GLY A 147 0.46 -8.26 -3.32
CA GLY A 147 1.20 -8.97 -4.37
C GLY A 147 0.97 -8.48 -5.80
N ARG A 148 0.40 -7.28 -5.99
CA ARG A 148 0.09 -6.70 -7.31
C ARG A 148 1.32 -6.25 -8.10
N SER A 149 2.48 -6.18 -7.45
CA SER A 149 3.77 -5.80 -8.06
C SER A 149 4.70 -6.99 -8.33
N THR A 150 4.18 -8.22 -8.30
CA THR A 150 4.91 -9.45 -8.62
C THR A 150 4.04 -10.45 -9.38
N GLY A 151 4.66 -11.48 -9.95
CA GLY A 151 3.94 -12.52 -10.68
C GLY A 151 4.86 -13.47 -11.44
N ALA A 152 4.60 -14.76 -11.29
CA ALA A 152 5.34 -15.82 -11.97
C ALA A 152 5.39 -15.61 -13.50
N GLY A 153 6.59 -15.77 -14.06
CA GLY A 153 6.83 -15.66 -15.51
C GLY A 153 6.56 -14.28 -16.10
N ALA A 154 6.35 -13.24 -15.27
CA ALA A 154 6.03 -11.90 -15.76
C ALA A 154 7.28 -11.15 -16.26
N LEU A 155 7.04 -10.19 -17.16
CA LEU A 155 7.93 -9.08 -17.44
C LEU A 155 7.45 -7.87 -16.63
N ALA A 156 8.28 -7.37 -15.72
CA ALA A 156 8.02 -6.12 -15.03
C ALA A 156 8.61 -4.94 -15.79
N VAL A 157 7.96 -3.79 -15.68
CA VAL A 157 8.65 -2.50 -15.83
C VAL A 157 8.89 -1.91 -14.45
N ARG A 158 10.15 -1.63 -14.13
CA ARG A 158 10.57 -1.06 -12.85
C ARG A 158 10.66 0.45 -12.98
N THR A 159 9.78 1.17 -12.29
CA THR A 159 9.70 2.64 -12.33
C THR A 159 10.51 3.31 -11.23
N HIS A 160 11.13 2.55 -10.33
CA HIS A 160 11.86 3.05 -9.16
C HIS A 160 12.93 4.10 -9.51
N ASN A 161 13.60 3.94 -10.64
CA ASN A 161 14.69 4.81 -11.07
C ASN A 161 14.24 6.03 -11.88
N LEU A 162 12.93 6.20 -12.11
CA LEU A 162 12.34 7.45 -12.61
C LEU A 162 12.25 8.45 -11.45
N LYS A 163 13.40 9.03 -11.09
CA LYS A 163 13.57 10.00 -10.00
C LYS A 163 13.43 11.44 -10.52
N GLY A 164 13.56 12.38 -9.60
CA GLY A 164 13.54 13.81 -9.87
C GLY A 164 12.37 14.51 -9.18
N SER A 165 12.60 15.76 -8.82
CA SER A 165 11.62 16.63 -8.18
C SER A 165 11.79 18.07 -8.65
N ARG A 166 10.67 18.79 -8.81
CA ARG A 166 10.67 20.21 -9.20
C ARG A 166 9.48 20.93 -8.57
N ILE A 167 9.76 22.01 -7.84
CA ILE A 167 8.74 22.94 -7.36
C ILE A 167 8.24 23.80 -8.53
N LEU A 168 6.93 24.01 -8.59
CA LEU A 168 6.24 24.76 -9.62
C LEU A 168 5.32 25.79 -8.98
N ASP A 169 5.16 26.92 -9.66
CA ASP A 169 4.00 27.79 -9.48
C ASP A 169 2.90 27.29 -10.43
N TRP A 170 1.85 26.71 -9.86
CA TRP A 170 0.73 26.15 -10.61
C TRP A 170 -0.45 27.11 -10.66
N LYS A 171 -1.07 27.21 -11.83
CA LYS A 171 -2.30 27.99 -12.02
C LYS A 171 -3.16 27.35 -13.10
N ASP A 172 -4.31 26.83 -12.70
CA ASP A 172 -5.40 26.43 -13.60
C ASP A 172 -6.76 26.86 -13.01
N LYS A 173 -7.86 26.40 -13.62
CA LYS A 173 -9.23 26.69 -13.17
C LYS A 173 -9.55 26.17 -11.75
N HIS A 174 -8.86 25.14 -11.29
CA HIS A 174 -9.16 24.38 -10.08
C HIS A 174 -8.18 24.61 -8.93
N TYR A 175 -6.95 25.05 -9.22
CA TYR A 175 -5.91 25.27 -8.23
C TYR A 175 -4.96 26.39 -8.66
N THR A 176 -4.62 27.27 -7.71
CA THR A 176 -3.52 28.23 -7.83
C THR A 176 -2.69 28.14 -6.57
N GLY A 177 -1.39 27.88 -6.71
CA GLY A 177 -0.50 27.68 -5.57
C GLY A 177 0.78 26.95 -5.95
N LYS A 178 1.53 26.52 -4.93
CA LYS A 178 2.75 25.73 -5.14
C LYS A 178 2.39 24.29 -5.48
N ALA A 179 3.17 23.68 -6.35
CA ALA A 179 3.06 22.27 -6.69
C ALA A 179 4.44 21.62 -6.70
N LEU A 180 4.46 20.32 -6.45
CA LEU A 180 5.64 19.48 -6.57
C LEU A 180 5.41 18.47 -7.69
N ARG A 181 6.22 18.55 -8.74
CA ARG A 181 6.29 17.50 -9.76
C ARG A 181 7.39 16.51 -9.39
N ILE A 182 7.06 15.23 -9.37
CA ILE A 182 7.99 14.14 -9.07
C ILE A 182 7.95 13.02 -10.11
N GLY A 183 9.08 12.37 -10.32
CA GLY A 183 9.14 11.11 -11.07
C GLY A 183 8.43 9.97 -10.34
N SER A 184 7.96 8.97 -11.08
CA SER A 184 7.16 7.87 -10.53
C SER A 184 7.90 7.01 -9.48
N GLY A 185 9.23 7.03 -9.51
CA GLY A 185 10.10 6.29 -8.61
C GLY A 185 10.46 7.03 -7.33
N THR A 186 10.06 8.29 -7.19
CA THR A 186 10.36 9.10 -5.99
C THR A 186 9.65 8.53 -4.76
N LEU A 187 10.43 8.29 -3.70
CA LEU A 187 9.95 7.79 -2.42
C LEU A 187 9.33 8.92 -1.58
N GLY A 188 8.50 8.56 -0.60
CA GLY A 188 7.83 9.52 0.27
C GLY A 188 8.80 10.47 0.94
N HIS A 189 9.89 9.95 1.53
CA HIS A 189 10.88 10.78 2.21
C HIS A 189 11.64 11.70 1.26
N GLU A 190 11.99 11.24 0.04
CA GLU A 190 12.68 12.06 -0.97
C GLU A 190 11.81 13.24 -1.39
N ALA A 191 10.50 13.02 -1.56
CA ALA A 191 9.55 14.07 -1.92
C ALA A 191 9.30 15.05 -0.76
N ALA A 192 9.15 14.53 0.46
CA ALA A 192 8.96 15.33 1.66
C ALA A 192 10.18 16.22 1.94
N GLU A 193 11.39 15.69 1.79
CA GLU A 193 12.64 16.45 1.93
C GLU A 193 12.77 17.53 0.85
N ALA A 194 12.40 17.22 -0.40
CA ALA A 194 12.40 18.20 -1.49
C ALA A 194 11.40 19.34 -1.27
N ALA A 195 10.22 19.05 -0.71
CA ALA A 195 9.25 20.07 -0.32
C ALA A 195 9.78 20.92 0.85
N ASN A 196 10.35 20.27 1.88
CA ASN A 196 10.89 20.94 3.06
C ASN A 196 11.97 21.97 2.72
N ARG A 197 12.88 21.64 1.80
CA ARG A 197 13.92 22.60 1.31
C ARG A 197 13.34 23.86 0.66
N ALA A 198 12.07 23.83 0.26
CA ALA A 198 11.36 24.97 -0.30
C ALA A 198 10.40 25.65 0.70
N GLY A 199 10.42 25.29 1.99
CA GLY A 199 9.48 25.77 3.00
C GLY A 199 8.05 25.25 2.78
N LEU A 200 7.93 24.06 2.19
CA LEU A 200 6.66 23.44 1.81
C LEU A 200 6.51 22.05 2.42
N VAL A 201 5.26 21.58 2.47
CA VAL A 201 4.89 20.22 2.82
C VAL A 201 4.04 19.58 1.73
N ILE A 202 4.10 18.26 1.66
CA ILE A 202 3.27 17.45 0.77
C ILE A 202 2.60 16.33 1.56
N VAL A 203 1.47 15.85 1.05
CA VAL A 203 0.78 14.68 1.61
C VAL A 203 1.54 13.42 1.20
N SER A 204 2.28 12.83 2.13
CA SER A 204 3.01 11.56 1.99
C SER A 204 2.58 10.51 3.02
N GLY A 205 2.88 9.24 2.74
CA GLY A 205 2.61 8.13 3.66
C GLY A 205 3.53 8.12 4.87
N GLY A 206 3.11 7.40 5.92
CA GLY A 206 3.89 7.22 7.15
C GLY A 206 5.16 6.39 6.95
N CYS A 207 5.15 5.41 6.04
CA CYS A 207 6.34 4.64 5.70
C CYS A 207 7.24 5.42 4.72
N PRO A 208 8.47 5.82 5.11
CA PRO A 208 9.33 6.70 4.31
C PRO A 208 9.67 6.18 2.92
N SER A 209 9.81 4.86 2.82
CA SER A 209 10.29 4.15 1.65
C SER A 209 9.18 3.77 0.64
N VAL A 210 7.93 4.19 0.88
CA VAL A 210 6.82 3.99 -0.06
C VAL A 210 7.00 4.87 -1.29
N GLY A 211 6.79 4.31 -2.49
CA GLY A 211 6.85 5.05 -3.75
C GLY A 211 5.63 5.96 -3.91
N LEU A 212 5.83 7.28 -3.77
CA LEU A 212 4.73 8.24 -3.57
C LEU A 212 3.74 8.25 -4.74
N ALA A 213 4.27 8.32 -5.97
CA ALA A 213 3.50 8.37 -7.21
C ALA A 213 2.91 7.00 -7.65
N GLY A 214 3.28 5.92 -6.96
CA GLY A 214 2.86 4.56 -7.29
C GLY A 214 1.45 4.23 -6.79
N GLY A 215 1.30 3.01 -6.29
CA GLY A 215 0.03 2.53 -5.71
C GLY A 215 -0.49 3.38 -4.55
N TYR A 216 0.38 4.14 -3.86
CA TYR A 216 -0.01 5.04 -2.77
C TYR A 216 -0.97 6.14 -3.23
N ILE A 217 -0.53 7.10 -4.07
CA ILE A 217 -1.41 8.12 -4.65
C ILE A 217 -2.53 7.44 -5.46
N GLN A 218 -2.19 6.43 -6.27
CA GLN A 218 -3.17 5.85 -7.19
C GLN A 218 -4.29 5.08 -6.50
N GLY A 219 -4.11 4.61 -5.26
CA GLY A 219 -5.14 3.94 -4.46
C GLY A 219 -5.83 4.84 -3.43
N GLY A 220 -5.42 6.10 -3.31
CA GLY A 220 -5.95 7.07 -2.34
C GLY A 220 -4.84 7.73 -1.53
N GLY A 221 -4.20 6.96 -0.63
CA GLY A 221 -3.09 7.42 0.20
C GLY A 221 -3.52 8.26 1.40
N HIS A 222 -3.57 7.65 2.59
CA HIS A 222 -3.72 8.39 3.85
C HIS A 222 -2.37 8.93 4.35
N SER A 223 -2.42 9.94 5.22
CA SER A 223 -1.25 10.69 5.67
C SER A 223 -1.48 11.29 7.05
N ALA A 224 -0.38 11.59 7.74
CA ALA A 224 -0.38 12.45 8.92
C ALA A 224 -0.97 13.85 8.66
N LEU A 225 -1.05 14.26 7.39
CA LEU A 225 -1.64 15.51 6.95
C LEU A 225 -3.05 15.37 6.37
N SER A 226 -3.64 14.17 6.33
CA SER A 226 -4.91 13.96 5.63
C SER A 226 -6.08 14.72 6.23
N SER A 227 -6.12 14.88 7.55
CA SER A 227 -7.13 15.70 8.22
C SER A 227 -7.01 17.19 7.92
N VAL A 228 -5.92 17.66 7.28
CA VAL A 228 -5.68 19.06 6.90
C VAL A 228 -5.77 19.28 5.39
N TYR A 229 -5.22 18.36 4.59
CA TYR A 229 -5.07 18.50 3.14
C TYR A 229 -5.74 17.39 2.32
N GLY A 230 -6.46 16.46 2.96
CA GLY A 230 -7.16 15.36 2.28
C GLY A 230 -6.26 14.16 1.97
N MET A 231 -6.78 13.23 1.18
CA MET A 231 -6.01 12.07 0.72
C MET A 231 -4.92 12.51 -0.26
N ALA A 232 -3.90 11.69 -0.46
CA ALA A 232 -2.86 11.99 -1.45
C ALA A 232 -3.45 12.16 -2.87
N ALA A 233 -4.45 11.35 -3.22
CA ALA A 233 -5.23 11.48 -4.46
C ALA A 233 -6.00 12.81 -4.58
N ASP A 234 -6.45 13.41 -3.47
CA ASP A 234 -7.10 14.73 -3.46
C ASP A 234 -6.14 15.86 -3.84
N ASN A 235 -4.82 15.61 -3.72
CA ASN A 235 -3.77 16.59 -3.99
C ASN A 235 -3.19 16.49 -5.40
N THR A 236 -3.69 15.60 -6.25
CA THR A 236 -3.16 15.41 -7.61
C THR A 236 -3.60 16.53 -8.54
N LEU A 237 -2.69 16.96 -9.43
CA LEU A 237 -2.94 18.01 -10.43
C LEU A 237 -2.79 17.47 -11.86
N SER A 238 -1.75 16.67 -12.11
CA SER A 238 -1.55 15.99 -13.39
C SER A 238 -0.70 14.73 -13.26
N PHE A 239 -0.85 13.83 -14.23
CA PHE A 239 -0.01 12.65 -14.42
C PHE A 239 0.51 12.61 -15.84
N ASP A 240 1.77 12.21 -16.02
CA ASP A 240 2.25 11.77 -17.33
C ASP A 240 2.28 10.25 -17.35
N VAL A 241 1.66 9.66 -18.37
CA VAL A 241 1.27 8.25 -18.39
C VAL A 241 1.60 7.63 -19.73
N VAL A 242 2.31 6.50 -19.72
CA VAL A 242 2.42 5.64 -20.90
C VAL A 242 1.22 4.70 -20.93
N LEU A 243 0.38 4.85 -21.96
CA LEU A 243 -0.77 3.98 -22.21
C LEU A 243 -0.32 2.59 -22.66
N THR A 244 -1.22 1.61 -22.62
CA THR A 244 -0.95 0.25 -23.13
C THR A 244 -0.65 0.21 -24.63
N SER A 245 -1.02 1.26 -25.37
CA SER A 245 -0.63 1.48 -26.76
C SER A 245 0.82 1.93 -26.95
N GLY A 246 1.54 2.28 -25.87
CA GLY A 246 2.88 2.85 -25.88
C GLY A 246 2.94 4.38 -26.00
N ARG A 247 1.80 5.07 -26.12
CA ARG A 247 1.75 6.54 -26.19
C ARG A 247 1.93 7.16 -24.82
N LEU A 248 2.78 8.19 -24.72
CA LEU A 248 2.82 9.09 -23.57
C LEU A 248 1.68 10.12 -23.70
N VAL A 249 0.89 10.29 -22.63
CA VAL A 249 -0.17 11.30 -22.55
C VAL A 249 -0.13 12.00 -21.20
N THR A 250 -0.67 13.21 -21.13
CA THR A 250 -0.91 13.90 -19.86
C THR A 250 -2.36 13.73 -19.45
N ALA A 251 -2.60 13.30 -18.22
CA ALA A 251 -3.91 13.20 -17.60
C ALA A 251 -4.04 14.27 -16.52
N SER A 252 -4.97 15.19 -16.68
CA SER A 252 -5.28 16.28 -15.75
C SER A 252 -6.78 16.57 -15.74
N ARG A 253 -7.21 17.59 -14.99
CA ARG A 253 -8.59 18.09 -15.05
C ARG A 253 -8.94 18.77 -16.39
N ALA A 254 -7.95 19.07 -17.25
CA ALA A 254 -8.16 19.66 -18.57
C ALA A 254 -8.03 18.64 -19.71
N GLU A 255 -7.18 17.62 -19.56
CA GLU A 255 -6.82 16.67 -20.63
C GLU A 255 -6.92 15.22 -20.13
N ASN A 256 -7.48 14.31 -20.93
CA ASN A 256 -7.70 12.89 -20.55
C ASN A 256 -8.35 12.77 -19.15
N GLN A 257 -9.41 13.55 -18.91
CA GLN A 257 -10.02 13.76 -17.59
C GLN A 257 -10.52 12.46 -16.94
N ASP A 258 -10.99 11.52 -17.75
CA ASP A 258 -11.42 10.21 -17.29
C ASP A 258 -10.23 9.37 -16.78
N LEU A 259 -9.09 9.43 -17.45
CA LEU A 259 -7.85 8.80 -16.99
C LEU A 259 -7.32 9.45 -15.71
N TYR A 260 -7.35 10.79 -15.62
CA TYR A 260 -6.95 11.52 -14.42
C TYR A 260 -7.82 11.11 -13.22
N TRP A 261 -9.14 11.07 -13.42
CA TRP A 261 -10.10 10.65 -12.40
C TRP A 261 -9.77 9.24 -11.90
N ALA A 262 -9.53 8.29 -12.80
CA ALA A 262 -9.25 6.90 -12.45
C ALA A 262 -7.86 6.68 -11.81
N LEU A 263 -6.84 7.43 -12.22
CA LEU A 263 -5.50 7.38 -11.60
C LEU A 263 -5.48 8.03 -10.22
N SER A 264 -6.47 8.86 -9.89
CA SER A 264 -6.60 9.54 -8.61
C SER A 264 -7.48 8.74 -7.66
N GLY A 265 -7.04 7.53 -7.29
CA GLY A 265 -7.72 6.69 -6.28
C GLY A 265 -8.31 5.38 -6.79
N GLY A 266 -8.27 5.10 -8.10
CA GLY A 266 -8.86 3.91 -8.72
C GLY A 266 -7.94 2.68 -8.78
N GLY A 267 -6.78 2.75 -8.14
CA GLY A 267 -5.81 1.65 -8.01
C GLY A 267 -4.68 1.68 -9.03
N GLY A 268 -3.44 1.58 -8.53
CA GLY A 268 -2.25 1.59 -9.37
C GLY A 268 -2.08 0.34 -10.24
N GLY A 269 -1.35 0.48 -11.36
CA GLY A 269 -1.06 -0.62 -12.28
C GLY A 269 -2.27 -1.10 -13.09
N THR A 270 -3.28 -0.24 -13.29
CA THR A 270 -4.57 -0.62 -13.89
C THR A 270 -4.86 0.10 -15.21
N TYR A 271 -4.60 1.40 -15.32
CA TYR A 271 -5.04 2.23 -16.46
C TYR A 271 -3.91 2.64 -17.41
N GLY A 272 -2.66 2.59 -16.93
CA GLY A 272 -1.45 2.97 -17.65
C GLY A 272 -0.25 2.96 -16.69
N ILE A 273 0.93 3.32 -17.20
CA ILE A 273 2.15 3.37 -16.42
C ILE A 273 2.49 4.84 -16.17
N VAL A 274 2.34 5.28 -14.92
CA VAL A 274 2.71 6.64 -14.50
C VAL A 274 4.23 6.81 -14.59
N VAL A 275 4.66 7.87 -15.28
CA VAL A 275 6.06 8.31 -15.41
C VAL A 275 6.37 9.42 -14.42
N SER A 276 5.41 10.34 -14.22
CA SER A 276 5.52 11.41 -13.23
C SER A 276 4.12 11.85 -12.77
N VAL A 277 4.08 12.49 -11.60
CA VAL A 277 2.87 13.12 -11.05
C VAL A 277 3.21 14.53 -10.59
N THR A 278 2.28 15.46 -10.77
CA THR A 278 2.31 16.78 -10.16
C THR A 278 1.25 16.82 -9.06
N ILE A 279 1.67 17.15 -7.84
CA ILE A 279 0.81 17.25 -6.66
C ILE A 279 0.86 18.65 -6.07
N ARG A 280 -0.19 19.05 -5.36
CA ARG A 280 -0.21 20.27 -4.55
C ARG A 280 0.88 20.21 -3.49
N ALA A 281 1.53 21.34 -3.25
CA ALA A 281 2.46 21.55 -2.14
C ALA A 281 1.97 22.75 -1.32
N HIS A 282 1.98 22.60 -0.01
CA HIS A 282 1.38 23.56 0.92
C HIS A 282 2.48 24.25 1.74
N LEU A 283 2.23 25.44 2.26
CA LEU A 283 3.18 26.13 3.14
C LEU A 283 3.43 25.29 4.39
N ASP A 284 4.70 25.09 4.75
CA ASP A 284 5.09 24.40 5.98
C ASP A 284 4.66 25.17 7.23
N ALA A 285 4.58 24.45 8.35
CA ALA A 285 4.21 25.00 9.64
C ALA A 285 4.81 24.18 10.77
N LYS A 286 4.83 24.77 11.97
CA LYS A 286 5.14 24.05 13.20
C LYS A 286 4.16 22.89 13.42
N VAL A 287 4.62 21.86 14.12
CA VAL A 287 3.82 20.66 14.39
C VAL A 287 3.93 20.26 15.84
N GLY A 288 2.77 20.14 16.49
CA GLY A 288 2.64 19.53 17.80
C GLY A 288 2.47 18.02 17.66
N GLY A 289 3.21 17.27 18.46
CA GLY A 289 3.18 15.82 18.45
C GLY A 289 2.81 15.25 19.81
N ALA A 290 2.27 14.04 19.80
CA ALA A 290 2.09 13.24 21.00
C ALA A 290 2.34 11.75 20.72
N SER A 291 2.77 11.01 21.74
CA SER A 291 2.75 9.56 21.78
C SER A 291 2.34 9.11 23.18
N PHE A 292 1.73 7.95 23.30
CA PHE A 292 1.36 7.40 24.60
C PHE A 292 1.28 5.87 24.56
N SER A 293 1.41 5.25 25.73
CA SER A 293 1.02 3.86 25.96
C SER A 293 0.10 3.78 27.18
N ILE A 294 -0.86 2.87 27.11
CA ILE A 294 -1.74 2.50 28.22
C ILE A 294 -1.64 1.00 28.37
N GLU A 295 -1.14 0.55 29.52
CA GLU A 295 -0.93 -0.86 29.82
C GLU A 295 -1.88 -1.30 30.94
N ALA A 296 -2.55 -2.42 30.76
CA ALA A 296 -3.33 -3.08 31.78
C ALA A 296 -2.45 -3.95 32.69
N PRO A 297 -2.87 -4.20 33.95
CA PRO A 297 -2.18 -5.15 34.82
C PRO A 297 -2.08 -6.53 34.16
N GLU A 298 -0.92 -7.19 34.27
CA GLU A 298 -0.68 -8.51 33.67
C GLU A 298 -1.72 -9.56 34.12
N ASN A 299 -2.17 -9.47 35.37
CA ASN A 299 -3.18 -10.36 35.93
C ASN A 299 -4.63 -10.00 35.54
N ASN A 300 -4.86 -8.88 34.85
CA ASN A 300 -6.18 -8.46 34.37
C ASN A 300 -6.08 -7.58 33.10
N PRO A 301 -5.69 -8.17 31.95
CA PRO A 301 -5.54 -7.44 30.70
C PRO A 301 -6.86 -6.88 30.14
N ASP A 302 -8.01 -7.45 30.53
CA ASP A 302 -9.32 -7.05 30.03
C ASP A 302 -9.73 -5.64 30.45
N LYS A 303 -9.10 -5.08 31.49
CA LYS A 303 -9.31 -3.68 31.91
C LYS A 303 -9.01 -2.67 30.81
N ILE A 304 -8.21 -3.03 29.81
CA ILE A 304 -7.95 -2.14 28.67
C ILE A 304 -9.24 -1.80 27.91
N TYR A 305 -10.24 -2.70 27.91
CA TYR A 305 -11.49 -2.49 27.19
C TYR A 305 -12.43 -1.52 27.92
N ASP A 306 -12.25 -1.28 29.22
CA ASP A 306 -13.07 -0.35 30.01
C ASP A 306 -12.94 1.09 29.53
N ILE A 307 -11.83 1.43 28.86
CA ILE A 307 -11.53 2.78 28.37
C ILE A 307 -11.68 2.94 26.86
N LEU A 308 -12.00 1.86 26.14
CA LEU A 308 -11.89 1.84 24.68
C LEU A 308 -12.93 2.72 23.98
N ASP A 309 -14.17 2.78 24.49
CA ASP A 309 -15.19 3.69 23.94
C ASP A 309 -14.81 5.17 24.11
N GLU A 310 -14.29 5.54 25.29
CA GLU A 310 -13.80 6.91 25.54
C GLU A 310 -12.55 7.24 24.74
N PHE A 311 -11.65 6.27 24.57
CA PHE A 311 -10.50 6.41 23.69
C PHE A 311 -10.94 6.69 22.25
N HIS A 312 -11.87 5.91 21.71
CA HIS A 312 -12.42 6.10 20.37
C HIS A 312 -13.17 7.44 20.18
N LYS A 313 -13.84 7.93 21.22
CA LYS A 313 -14.37 9.31 21.22
C LYS A 313 -13.24 10.34 21.18
N ALA A 314 -12.14 10.12 21.90
CA ALA A 314 -10.97 10.98 21.86
C ALA A 314 -10.29 10.97 20.47
N VAL A 315 -10.15 9.80 19.83
CA VAL A 315 -9.67 9.67 18.44
C VAL A 315 -10.50 10.53 17.50
N THR A 316 -11.83 10.47 17.63
CA THR A 316 -12.73 11.30 16.81
C THR A 316 -12.48 12.79 17.03
N ARG A 317 -12.40 13.26 18.28
CA ARG A 317 -12.13 14.68 18.60
C ARG A 317 -10.77 15.15 18.07
N MET A 318 -9.73 14.30 18.20
CA MET A 318 -8.39 14.60 17.70
C MET A 318 -8.35 14.68 16.17
N ALA A 319 -9.03 13.77 15.47
CA ALA A 319 -9.15 13.83 14.02
C ALA A 319 -9.96 15.06 13.55
N ASP A 320 -11.02 15.42 14.29
CA ASP A 320 -11.85 16.59 14.01
C ASP A 320 -11.12 17.93 14.17
N SER A 321 -10.12 17.99 15.04
CA SER A 321 -9.27 19.18 15.20
C SER A 321 -8.19 19.34 14.12
N GLY A 322 -8.20 18.47 13.10
CA GLY A 322 -7.20 18.41 12.04
C GLY A 322 -6.04 17.47 12.35
N GLY A 323 -6.12 16.67 13.42
CA GLY A 323 -5.08 15.73 13.80
C GLY A 323 -5.09 14.43 13.01
N PHE A 324 -3.95 13.73 13.04
CA PHE A 324 -3.83 12.32 12.64
C PHE A 324 -3.45 11.50 13.87
N VAL A 325 -4.16 10.39 14.10
CA VAL A 325 -3.94 9.50 15.25
C VAL A 325 -3.60 8.11 14.75
N PHE A 326 -2.34 7.69 14.87
CA PHE A 326 -1.97 6.29 14.63
C PHE A 326 -1.87 5.54 15.96
N TYR A 327 -2.65 4.47 16.09
CA TYR A 327 -2.68 3.66 17.29
C TYR A 327 -2.81 2.16 16.97
N SER A 328 -2.36 1.35 17.93
CA SER A 328 -2.46 -0.11 17.95
C SER A 328 -3.17 -0.54 19.21
N ILE A 329 -4.08 -1.50 19.09
CA ILE A 329 -4.75 -2.17 20.21
C ILE A 329 -4.38 -3.64 20.15
N SER A 330 -3.85 -4.14 21.25
CA SER A 330 -3.48 -5.53 21.48
C SER A 330 -3.97 -5.96 22.86
N LYS A 331 -3.83 -7.24 23.19
CA LYS A 331 -4.29 -7.76 24.47
C LYS A 331 -3.60 -7.03 25.62
N GLY A 332 -4.39 -6.31 26.42
CA GLY A 332 -3.91 -5.57 27.58
C GLY A 332 -3.27 -4.21 27.28
N SER A 333 -3.23 -3.74 26.03
CA SER A 333 -2.53 -2.49 25.72
C SER A 333 -3.14 -1.66 24.59
N ILE A 334 -3.02 -0.34 24.72
CA ILE A 334 -3.21 0.63 23.64
C ILE A 334 -1.93 1.45 23.51
N HIS A 335 -1.35 1.44 22.32
CA HIS A 335 -0.14 2.20 22.02
C HIS A 335 -0.38 3.16 20.85
N SER A 336 -0.01 4.43 21.02
CA SER A 336 -0.01 5.43 19.96
C SER A 336 1.42 5.87 19.70
N GLN A 337 2.00 5.37 18.60
CA GLN A 337 3.40 5.69 18.23
C GLN A 337 3.58 7.15 17.86
N GLY A 338 2.56 7.78 17.25
CA GLY A 338 2.63 9.17 16.86
C GLY A 338 1.27 9.75 16.53
N ILE A 339 0.99 10.90 17.12
CA ILE A 339 -0.15 11.76 16.82
C ILE A 339 0.41 13.05 16.23
N THR A 340 -0.17 13.49 15.12
CA THR A 340 0.29 14.68 14.40
C THR A 340 -0.77 15.76 14.48
N PHE A 341 -0.40 16.95 14.96
CA PHE A 341 -1.23 18.14 14.96
C PHE A 341 -0.52 19.25 14.16
N TYR A 342 -0.77 19.26 12.86
CA TYR A 342 -0.18 20.22 11.94
C TYR A 342 -0.65 21.66 12.21
N ASN A 343 0.27 22.62 12.15
CA ASN A 343 0.04 24.02 12.48
C ASN A 343 -0.57 24.19 13.89
N LYS A 344 -0.09 23.39 14.85
CA LYS A 344 -0.40 23.49 16.27
C LYS A 344 0.89 23.42 17.08
N THR A 345 0.86 24.03 18.25
CA THR A 345 1.92 24.00 19.25
C THR A 345 1.78 22.78 20.17
N LYS A 346 2.82 22.49 20.96
CA LYS A 346 2.78 21.45 21.99
C LYS A 346 1.69 21.69 23.05
N PRO A 347 1.47 22.91 23.58
CA PRO A 347 0.34 23.17 24.49
C PRO A 347 -1.03 22.86 23.86
N GLU A 348 -1.23 23.16 22.58
CA GLU A 348 -2.46 22.81 21.87
C GLU A 348 -2.61 21.30 21.68
N ALA A 349 -1.53 20.59 21.34
CA ALA A 349 -1.52 19.13 21.29
C ALA A 349 -1.83 18.51 22.67
N GLN A 350 -1.28 19.06 23.75
CA GLN A 350 -1.58 18.66 25.12
C GLN A 350 -3.06 18.86 25.46
N ALA A 351 -3.64 20.00 25.10
CA ALA A 351 -5.06 20.28 25.34
C ALA A 351 -5.99 19.30 24.61
N LEU A 352 -5.56 18.70 23.51
CA LEU A 352 -6.34 17.73 22.73
C LEU A 352 -6.23 16.29 23.26
N VAL A 353 -5.07 15.91 23.80
CA VAL A 353 -4.78 14.52 24.19
C VAL A 353 -4.94 14.30 25.70
N ARG A 354 -4.48 15.23 26.54
CA ARG A 354 -4.46 15.09 28.00
C ARG A 354 -5.82 14.80 28.62
N PRO A 355 -6.95 15.42 28.21
CA PRO A 355 -8.22 15.15 28.86
C PRO A 355 -8.61 13.67 28.88
N PHE A 356 -8.24 12.91 27.84
CA PHE A 356 -8.42 11.47 27.81
C PHE A 356 -7.41 10.76 28.74
N LEU A 357 -6.12 11.04 28.61
CA LEU A 357 -5.08 10.39 29.41
C LEU A 357 -5.26 10.62 30.92
N ASP A 358 -5.57 11.85 31.32
CA ASP A 358 -5.81 12.22 32.72
C ASP A 358 -7.06 11.54 33.26
N SER A 359 -8.11 11.36 32.44
CA SER A 359 -9.30 10.60 32.83
C SER A 359 -9.00 9.11 33.09
N VAL A 360 -8.08 8.53 32.34
CA VAL A 360 -7.60 7.15 32.54
C VAL A 360 -6.77 7.08 33.81
N SER A 361 -5.81 7.98 34.00
CA SER A 361 -4.96 8.00 35.22
C SER A 361 -5.75 8.27 36.50
N ALA A 362 -6.81 9.06 36.43
CA ALA A 362 -7.69 9.34 37.58
C ALA A 362 -8.62 8.16 37.92
N SER A 363 -8.87 7.26 36.97
CA SER A 363 -9.70 6.09 37.22
C SER A 363 -8.95 5.10 38.12
N SER A 364 -9.59 4.60 39.18
CA SER A 364 -9.00 3.60 40.09
C SER A 364 -8.95 2.19 39.48
N ASN A 365 -8.68 2.09 38.17
CA ASN A 365 -8.66 0.82 37.43
C ASN A 365 -7.27 0.17 37.39
N GLY A 366 -6.20 0.87 37.78
CA GLY A 366 -4.85 0.31 37.80
C GLY A 366 -4.19 0.21 36.42
N LEU A 367 -4.69 0.93 35.41
CA LEU A 367 -4.01 1.11 34.13
C LEU A 367 -2.79 2.03 34.30
N VAL A 368 -1.69 1.68 33.64
CA VAL A 368 -0.45 2.48 33.64
C VAL A 368 -0.41 3.30 32.36
N VAL A 369 -0.37 4.63 32.51
CA VAL A 369 -0.33 5.57 31.38
C VAL A 369 1.07 6.16 31.27
N SER A 370 1.67 6.07 30.10
CA SER A 370 2.88 6.81 29.73
C SER A 370 2.58 7.72 28.55
N SER A 371 3.14 8.94 28.53
CA SER A 371 2.95 9.85 27.39
C SER A 371 4.13 10.79 27.19
N ASN A 372 4.32 11.18 25.93
CA ASN A 372 5.29 12.18 25.52
C ASN A 372 4.64 13.20 24.59
N PHE A 373 5.07 14.44 24.69
CA PHE A 373 4.57 15.56 23.88
C PHE A 373 5.73 16.35 23.29
N THR A 374 5.66 16.61 22.00
CA THR A 374 6.73 17.22 21.22
C THR A 374 6.21 18.46 20.46
N GLU A 375 7.14 19.33 20.08
CA GLU A 375 6.91 20.40 19.12
C GLU A 375 8.11 20.46 18.19
N PHE A 376 7.85 20.58 16.90
CA PHE A 376 8.89 20.78 15.88
C PHE A 376 8.58 22.03 15.07
N PRO A 377 9.62 22.78 14.63
CA PRO A 377 9.44 23.99 13.84
C PRO A 377 8.97 23.72 12.40
N SER A 378 9.19 22.50 11.89
CA SER A 378 8.80 22.04 10.55
C SER A 378 8.09 20.69 10.59
N TYR A 379 7.25 20.40 9.59
CA TYR A 379 6.65 19.07 9.46
C TYR A 379 7.67 17.98 9.16
N PHE A 380 8.75 18.28 8.44
CA PHE A 380 9.75 17.27 8.09
C PHE A 380 10.53 16.79 9.32
N GLU A 381 10.86 17.68 10.26
CA GLU A 381 11.47 17.27 11.54
C GLU A 381 10.53 16.40 12.38
N HIS A 382 9.26 16.79 12.47
CA HIS A 382 8.23 15.96 13.10
C HIS A 382 8.12 14.58 12.45
N TYR A 383 8.09 14.54 11.11
CA TYR A 383 8.04 13.32 10.33
C TYR A 383 9.24 12.40 10.65
N VAL A 384 10.47 12.93 10.58
CA VAL A 384 11.68 12.16 10.88
C VAL A 384 11.70 11.66 12.34
N HIS A 385 11.18 12.45 13.28
CA HIS A 385 11.11 12.04 14.68
C HIS A 385 10.22 10.81 14.89
N TYR A 386 9.03 10.79 14.28
CA TYR A 386 8.05 9.73 14.53
C TYR A 386 8.21 8.49 13.64
N VAL A 387 8.71 8.65 12.41
CA VAL A 387 8.80 7.54 11.44
C VAL A 387 10.21 7.24 10.94
N GLY A 388 11.22 8.01 11.38
CA GLY A 388 12.62 7.75 11.07
C GLY A 388 13.21 6.55 11.86
N PRO A 389 14.50 6.24 11.68
CA PRO A 389 15.46 6.95 10.85
C PRO A 389 15.24 6.75 9.35
N LEU A 390 15.50 7.80 8.55
CA LEU A 390 15.46 7.69 7.09
C LEU A 390 16.69 6.92 6.57
N PRO A 391 16.60 6.22 5.41
CA PRO A 391 15.44 6.09 4.53
C PRO A 391 14.51 4.90 4.85
N ALA A 392 14.92 4.01 5.77
CA ALA A 392 14.18 2.79 6.07
C ALA A 392 12.87 3.06 6.82
N GLY A 393 12.93 3.98 7.77
CA GLY A 393 11.93 4.19 8.81
C GLY A 393 12.03 3.18 9.95
N ASN A 394 11.07 3.25 10.89
CA ASN A 394 11.02 2.39 12.08
C ASN A 394 10.01 1.23 12.01
N LEU A 395 9.29 1.09 10.89
CA LEU A 395 8.32 0.01 10.72
C LEU A 395 8.94 -1.13 9.89
N PRO A 396 9.01 -2.36 10.44
CA PRO A 396 9.54 -3.49 9.69
C PRO A 396 8.57 -3.90 8.57
N VAL A 397 9.11 -4.51 7.52
CA VAL A 397 8.34 -5.10 6.43
C VAL A 397 8.27 -6.63 6.58
N GLY A 398 7.24 -7.23 5.99
CA GLY A 398 7.10 -8.69 5.91
C GLY A 398 6.80 -9.40 7.22
N THR A 399 6.44 -8.68 8.27
CA THR A 399 6.14 -9.28 9.58
C THR A 399 4.68 -9.67 9.77
N THR A 400 3.79 -9.31 8.85
CA THR A 400 2.33 -9.39 9.06
C THR A 400 1.54 -9.81 7.84
N LEU A 401 0.41 -10.46 8.12
CA LEU A 401 -0.71 -10.74 7.23
C LEU A 401 -1.82 -9.71 7.50
N LEU A 402 -2.51 -9.25 6.46
CA LEU A 402 -3.41 -8.10 6.56
C LEU A 402 -4.85 -8.42 6.16
N GLY A 403 -5.78 -7.88 6.94
CA GLY A 403 -7.12 -7.49 6.51
C GLY A 403 -7.30 -5.99 6.77
N GLY A 404 -8.43 -5.42 6.35
CA GLY A 404 -8.63 -3.98 6.51
C GLY A 404 -10.08 -3.56 6.36
N ARG A 405 -10.43 -2.45 7.02
CA ARG A 405 -11.81 -1.91 7.03
C ARG A 405 -11.81 -0.43 7.32
N LEU A 406 -12.65 0.33 6.64
CA LEU A 406 -12.97 1.70 7.05
C LEU A 406 -14.03 1.65 8.16
N ILE A 407 -13.84 2.46 9.20
CA ILE A 407 -14.76 2.56 10.33
C ILE A 407 -15.54 3.87 10.21
N PRO A 408 -16.87 3.79 9.99
CA PRO A 408 -17.74 4.96 9.98
C PRO A 408 -17.69 5.74 11.29
N ARG A 409 -17.81 7.06 11.21
CA ARG A 409 -17.93 7.95 12.38
C ARG A 409 -19.01 7.49 13.37
N SER A 410 -20.15 7.07 12.85
CA SER A 410 -21.33 6.66 13.63
C SER A 410 -21.16 5.31 14.33
N VAL A 411 -20.14 4.54 13.96
CA VAL A 411 -19.89 3.19 14.49
C VAL A 411 -18.74 3.21 15.51
N LEU A 412 -17.67 3.96 15.26
CA LEU A 412 -16.44 3.94 16.07
C LEU A 412 -16.69 4.01 17.61
N PRO A 413 -17.57 4.89 18.14
CA PRO A 413 -17.80 5.00 19.59
C PRO A 413 -18.47 3.78 20.26
N ARG A 414 -18.87 2.76 19.49
CA ARG A 414 -19.50 1.52 19.98
C ARG A 414 -18.80 0.26 19.46
N LEU A 415 -17.59 0.41 18.89
CA LEU A 415 -16.86 -0.68 18.26
C LEU A 415 -16.15 -1.61 19.28
N THR A 416 -16.14 -1.26 20.57
CA THR A 416 -15.41 -1.99 21.61
C THR A 416 -15.67 -3.51 21.64
N PRO A 417 -16.92 -4.02 21.58
CA PRO A 417 -17.16 -5.46 21.54
C PRO A 417 -16.50 -6.14 20.33
N THR A 418 -16.52 -5.49 19.18
CA THR A 418 -15.88 -5.97 17.95
C THR A 418 -14.36 -5.99 18.09
N VAL A 419 -13.75 -4.89 18.56
CA VAL A 419 -12.29 -4.83 18.74
C VAL A 419 -11.83 -5.88 19.75
N ARG A 420 -12.53 -6.02 20.88
CA ARG A 420 -12.25 -7.07 21.86
C ARG A 420 -12.27 -8.46 21.24
N GLN A 421 -13.33 -8.79 20.51
CA GLN A 421 -13.44 -10.10 19.86
C GLN A 421 -12.28 -10.35 18.88
N LEU A 422 -11.89 -9.35 18.10
CA LEU A 422 -10.75 -9.46 17.17
C LEU A 422 -9.44 -9.68 17.92
N VAL A 423 -9.19 -8.91 18.98
CA VAL A 423 -7.97 -9.03 19.81
C VAL A 423 -7.92 -10.38 20.53
N ASP A 424 -9.05 -10.91 21.00
CA ASP A 424 -9.14 -12.24 21.59
C ASP A 424 -8.84 -13.36 20.57
N MET A 425 -9.03 -13.08 19.27
CA MET A 425 -8.61 -13.95 18.17
C MET A 425 -7.11 -13.78 17.79
N GLY A 426 -6.36 -12.94 18.51
CA GLY A 426 -4.94 -12.69 18.28
C GLY A 426 -4.65 -11.60 17.23
N VAL A 427 -5.66 -10.80 16.86
CA VAL A 427 -5.47 -9.68 15.94
C VAL A 427 -4.85 -8.49 16.67
N THR A 428 -3.81 -7.90 16.10
CA THR A 428 -3.44 -6.53 16.42
C THR A 428 -4.30 -5.59 15.58
N PHE A 429 -5.10 -4.74 16.24
CA PHE A 429 -5.94 -3.76 15.57
C PHE A 429 -5.18 -2.45 15.44
N ASN A 430 -4.82 -2.07 14.22
CA ASN A 430 -4.22 -0.76 13.94
C ASN A 430 -5.28 0.20 13.42
N GLY A 431 -5.36 1.39 14.01
CA GLY A 431 -6.26 2.45 13.59
C GLY A 431 -5.51 3.70 13.13
N PHE A 432 -5.94 4.24 11.99
CA PHE A 432 -5.52 5.53 11.46
C PHE A 432 -6.68 6.53 11.53
N GLY A 433 -6.76 7.30 12.61
CA GLY A 433 -7.77 8.32 12.84
C GLY A 433 -7.52 9.56 11.99
N ILE A 434 -8.38 9.81 11.00
CA ILE A 434 -8.31 10.96 10.09
C ILE A 434 -9.70 11.48 9.73
N ASN A 435 -9.84 12.80 9.55
CA ASN A 435 -11.08 13.42 9.10
C ASN A 435 -10.93 14.00 7.68
N VAL A 436 -11.40 13.26 6.68
CA VAL A 436 -11.37 13.67 5.26
C VAL A 436 -12.73 14.02 4.68
N THR A 437 -13.75 14.18 5.52
CA THR A 437 -15.15 14.50 5.15
C THR A 437 -15.28 15.68 4.16
N ARG A 438 -14.45 16.71 4.31
CA ARG A 438 -14.52 17.95 3.52
C ARG A 438 -13.81 17.93 2.16
N PHE A 439 -13.18 16.82 1.78
CA PHE A 439 -12.41 16.71 0.54
C PHE A 439 -13.14 15.88 -0.53
N GLY A 440 -12.71 15.98 -1.80
CA GLY A 440 -13.24 15.19 -2.91
C GLY A 440 -14.71 15.44 -3.28
N GLN A 441 -15.34 16.49 -2.75
CA GLN A 441 -16.76 16.81 -2.97
C GLN A 441 -17.07 17.25 -4.42
N ASP A 442 -16.05 17.63 -5.18
CA ASP A 442 -16.17 18.04 -6.59
C ASP A 442 -16.20 16.87 -7.57
N GLY A 443 -16.12 15.62 -7.07
CA GLY A 443 -16.14 14.41 -7.90
C GLY A 443 -14.94 14.27 -8.84
N ALA A 444 -13.86 15.01 -8.60
CA ALA A 444 -12.73 15.10 -9.52
C ALA A 444 -11.78 13.89 -9.47
N ASN A 445 -11.94 13.02 -8.48
CA ASN A 445 -11.13 11.82 -8.33
C ASN A 445 -12.01 10.61 -7.96
N SER A 446 -11.41 9.43 -7.96
CA SER A 446 -12.12 8.16 -7.76
C SER A 446 -11.82 7.50 -6.42
N VAL A 447 -11.37 8.27 -5.43
CA VAL A 447 -11.23 7.78 -4.05
C VAL A 447 -12.55 7.14 -3.61
N LEU A 448 -12.48 5.98 -2.97
CA LEU A 448 -13.64 5.26 -2.45
C LEU A 448 -14.54 6.22 -1.64
N PRO A 449 -15.82 6.44 -2.01
CA PRO A 449 -16.65 7.47 -1.37
C PRO A 449 -16.80 7.30 0.14
N GLN A 450 -16.79 6.05 0.63
CA GLN A 450 -16.91 5.69 2.04
C GLN A 450 -15.80 6.30 2.92
N TRP A 451 -14.66 6.73 2.34
CA TRP A 451 -13.67 7.52 3.09
C TRP A 451 -14.27 8.79 3.68
N ARG A 452 -15.26 9.40 3.04
CA ARG A 452 -15.86 10.67 3.47
C ARG A 452 -16.76 10.53 4.68
N ASP A 453 -17.30 9.34 4.94
CA ASP A 453 -18.14 9.05 6.11
C ASP A 453 -17.38 8.34 7.24
N SER A 454 -16.14 7.93 6.96
CA SER A 454 -15.28 7.21 7.88
C SER A 454 -14.35 8.15 8.65
N ILE A 455 -13.94 7.71 9.85
CA ILE A 455 -13.01 8.45 10.71
C ILE A 455 -11.75 7.66 11.02
N VAL A 456 -11.79 6.34 10.88
CA VAL A 456 -10.64 5.46 11.06
C VAL A 456 -10.50 4.55 9.84
N SER A 457 -9.29 4.46 9.29
CA SER A 457 -8.89 3.30 8.49
C SER A 457 -8.29 2.26 9.43
N ALA A 458 -8.90 1.08 9.52
CA ALA A 458 -8.42 0.00 10.36
C ALA A 458 -7.66 -1.03 9.53
N VAL A 459 -6.54 -1.51 10.06
CA VAL A 459 -5.75 -2.62 9.52
C VAL A 459 -5.72 -3.72 10.57
N LEU A 460 -6.13 -4.92 10.17
CA LEU A 460 -6.22 -6.10 11.03
C LEU A 460 -5.01 -6.98 10.74
N MET A 461 -4.17 -7.20 11.76
CA MET A 461 -2.86 -7.82 11.57
C MET A 461 -2.76 -9.15 12.34
N LEU A 462 -2.35 -10.20 11.63
CA LEU A 462 -1.80 -11.42 12.23
C LEU A 462 -0.29 -11.48 11.93
N PRO A 463 0.52 -12.07 12.82
CA PRO A 463 1.96 -12.21 12.56
C PRO A 463 2.23 -13.17 11.39
N PHE A 464 3.27 -12.87 10.63
CA PHE A 464 3.88 -13.81 9.68
C PHE A 464 5.07 -14.49 10.34
N ASP A 465 5.12 -15.81 10.25
CA ASP A 465 6.22 -16.63 10.77
C ASP A 465 7.03 -17.18 9.59
N PHE A 466 8.30 -16.77 9.51
CA PHE A 466 9.21 -17.19 8.44
C PHE A 466 9.69 -18.64 8.58
N GLU A 467 9.59 -19.24 9.77
CA GLU A 467 10.00 -20.61 10.05
C GLU A 467 8.85 -21.62 9.90
N ALA A 468 7.60 -21.15 9.97
CA ALA A 468 6.43 -21.97 9.71
C ALA A 468 6.34 -22.41 8.23
N PRO A 469 5.75 -23.58 7.94
CA PRO A 469 5.43 -23.97 6.57
C PRO A 469 4.55 -22.92 5.87
N ILE A 470 4.84 -22.61 4.60
CA ILE A 470 4.08 -21.58 3.87
C ILE A 470 2.57 -21.86 3.80
N GLU A 471 2.16 -23.13 3.73
CA GLU A 471 0.75 -23.53 3.79
C GLU A 471 0.06 -23.05 5.07
N HIS A 472 0.76 -23.06 6.20
CA HIS A 472 0.23 -22.54 7.46
C HIS A 472 0.00 -21.03 7.38
N MET A 473 0.90 -20.27 6.75
CA MET A 473 0.74 -18.83 6.54
C MET A 473 -0.40 -18.48 5.58
N PHE A 474 -0.60 -19.27 4.53
CA PHE A 474 -1.81 -19.15 3.70
C PHE A 474 -3.08 -19.43 4.49
N GLU A 475 -3.06 -20.40 5.39
CA GLU A 475 -4.23 -20.70 6.22
C GLU A 475 -4.51 -19.59 7.24
N GLN A 476 -3.48 -18.95 7.80
CA GLN A 476 -3.67 -17.76 8.64
C GLN A 476 -4.26 -16.59 7.83
N GLN A 477 -3.84 -16.37 6.58
CA GLN A 477 -4.50 -15.38 5.72
C GLN A 477 -5.95 -15.78 5.40
N ASN A 478 -6.22 -17.07 5.16
CA ASN A 478 -7.60 -17.55 4.97
C ASN A 478 -8.46 -17.35 6.22
N ARG A 479 -7.88 -17.48 7.40
CA ARG A 479 -8.53 -17.17 8.68
C ARG A 479 -8.87 -15.68 8.78
N ILE A 480 -7.99 -14.78 8.31
CA ILE A 480 -8.34 -13.36 8.16
C ILE A 480 -9.59 -13.22 7.31
N THR A 481 -9.58 -13.78 6.09
CA THR A 481 -10.68 -13.66 5.13
C THR A 481 -11.99 -14.30 5.61
N ARG A 482 -11.95 -15.49 6.20
CA ARG A 482 -13.14 -16.30 6.50
C ARG A 482 -13.74 -16.04 7.87
N ASP A 483 -12.91 -15.70 8.85
CA ASP A 483 -13.32 -15.71 10.26
C ASP A 483 -13.19 -14.32 10.90
N ILE A 484 -12.15 -13.55 10.57
CA ILE A 484 -11.84 -12.26 11.20
C ILE A 484 -12.53 -11.10 10.48
N GLN A 485 -12.36 -11.01 9.17
CA GLN A 485 -12.91 -9.95 8.33
C GLN A 485 -14.45 -9.85 8.46
N PRO A 486 -15.22 -10.96 8.48
CA PRO A 486 -16.68 -10.86 8.63
C PRO A 486 -17.16 -10.25 9.95
N ILE A 487 -16.38 -10.36 11.04
CA ILE A 487 -16.73 -9.79 12.35
C ILE A 487 -16.78 -8.26 12.26
N ILE A 488 -15.74 -7.65 11.67
CA ILE A 488 -15.69 -6.19 11.53
C ILE A 488 -16.64 -5.68 10.45
N GLU A 489 -16.87 -6.47 9.39
CA GLU A 489 -17.84 -6.14 8.33
C GLU A 489 -19.28 -6.10 8.88
N ALA A 490 -19.65 -7.07 9.72
CA ALA A 490 -20.95 -7.10 10.39
C ALA A 490 -21.18 -5.88 11.30
N ALA A 491 -20.12 -5.40 11.95
CA ALA A 491 -20.16 -4.18 12.77
C ALA A 491 -20.19 -2.88 11.95
N THR A 492 -19.78 -2.92 10.67
CA THR A 492 -19.63 -1.76 9.79
C THR A 492 -20.36 -1.94 8.45
N PRO A 493 -21.67 -2.22 8.44
CA PRO A 493 -22.40 -2.46 7.19
C PRO A 493 -22.33 -1.23 6.27
N GLY A 494 -22.13 -1.48 4.97
CA GLY A 494 -22.01 -0.41 3.96
C GLY A 494 -20.67 0.33 3.93
N ALA A 495 -19.81 0.13 4.93
CA ALA A 495 -18.43 0.59 4.85
C ALA A 495 -17.65 -0.16 3.76
N GLY A 496 -16.52 0.41 3.36
CA GLY A 496 -15.56 -0.26 2.49
C GLY A 496 -14.24 -0.51 3.22
N ALA A 497 -13.17 -0.67 2.46
CA ALA A 497 -11.82 -0.84 2.97
C ALA A 497 -10.81 -0.12 2.07
N TYR A 498 -9.68 0.28 2.65
CA TYR A 498 -8.60 0.86 1.87
C TYR A 498 -7.90 -0.22 1.06
N MET A 499 -8.01 -0.15 -0.27
CA MET A 499 -7.52 -1.20 -1.17
C MET A 499 -6.02 -1.53 -1.09
N ASN A 500 -5.20 -0.63 -0.54
CA ASN A 500 -3.76 -0.85 -0.39
C ASN A 500 -3.41 -1.58 0.91
N GLU A 501 -4.31 -1.59 1.89
CA GLU A 501 -4.13 -2.18 3.22
C GLU A 501 -5.34 -3.07 3.59
N GLY A 502 -6.00 -3.63 2.58
CA GLY A 502 -7.17 -4.49 2.71
C GLY A 502 -6.86 -5.93 2.30
N ASP A 503 -7.77 -6.86 2.61
CA ASP A 503 -7.61 -8.28 2.27
C ASP A 503 -7.65 -8.49 0.75
N PHE A 504 -6.55 -9.00 0.17
CA PHE A 504 -6.49 -9.30 -1.26
C PHE A 504 -7.49 -10.39 -1.70
N GLN A 505 -8.01 -11.18 -0.76
CA GLN A 505 -9.00 -12.22 -1.00
C GLN A 505 -10.46 -11.74 -0.88
N GLN A 506 -10.68 -10.42 -0.70
CA GLN A 506 -12.01 -9.84 -0.57
C GLN A 506 -12.91 -10.24 -1.76
N ARG A 507 -13.97 -11.01 -1.47
CA ARG A 507 -14.85 -11.56 -2.51
C ARG A 507 -15.64 -10.49 -3.26
N ASP A 508 -16.08 -9.47 -2.54
CA ASP A 508 -16.86 -8.34 -3.06
C ASP A 508 -15.98 -7.08 -3.26
N PHE A 509 -14.70 -7.28 -3.59
CA PHE A 509 -13.70 -6.20 -3.71
C PHE A 509 -14.18 -5.02 -4.58
N GLN A 510 -15.05 -5.26 -5.58
CA GLN A 510 -15.63 -4.20 -6.40
C GLN A 510 -16.35 -3.16 -5.54
N ASN A 511 -17.21 -3.62 -4.62
CA ASN A 511 -17.93 -2.74 -3.71
C ASN A 511 -17.01 -2.27 -2.57
N THR A 512 -16.26 -3.20 -1.97
CA THR A 512 -15.45 -2.90 -0.78
C THR A 512 -14.31 -1.92 -1.07
N PHE A 513 -13.65 -1.99 -2.22
CA PHE A 513 -12.52 -1.12 -2.57
C PHE A 513 -12.87 0.05 -3.48
N PHE A 514 -13.98 -0.02 -4.22
CA PHE A 514 -14.34 1.03 -5.19
C PHE A 514 -15.78 1.54 -5.06
N GLY A 515 -16.68 0.81 -4.39
CA GLY A 515 -18.07 1.21 -4.17
C GLY A 515 -18.78 1.64 -5.45
N ALA A 516 -19.52 2.74 -5.37
CA ALA A 516 -20.26 3.31 -6.51
C ALA A 516 -19.37 3.73 -7.69
N ASN A 517 -18.05 3.89 -7.49
CA ASN A 517 -17.13 4.26 -8.57
C ASN A 517 -16.81 3.10 -9.52
N TYR A 518 -17.03 1.85 -9.10
CA TYR A 518 -16.57 0.67 -9.84
C TYR A 518 -17.06 0.60 -11.29
N PRO A 519 -18.35 0.84 -11.63
CA PRO A 519 -18.81 0.77 -13.01
C PRO A 519 -18.09 1.76 -13.94
N ARG A 520 -17.85 2.99 -13.47
CA ARG A 520 -17.13 4.02 -14.23
C ARG A 520 -15.65 3.67 -14.37
N LEU A 521 -15.00 3.24 -13.29
CA LEU A 521 -13.62 2.77 -13.33
C LEU A 521 -13.45 1.62 -14.32
N ARG A 522 -14.40 0.67 -14.33
CA ARG A 522 -14.41 -0.47 -15.24
C ARG A 522 -14.55 -0.06 -16.70
N ALA A 523 -15.38 0.93 -17.01
CA ALA A 523 -15.50 1.48 -18.35
C ALA A 523 -14.19 2.14 -18.82
N ILE A 524 -13.54 2.91 -17.94
CA ILE A 524 -12.26 3.57 -18.22
C ILE A 524 -11.14 2.53 -18.42
N LYS A 525 -11.11 1.49 -17.60
CA LYS A 525 -10.20 0.34 -17.78
C LYS A 525 -10.35 -0.27 -19.18
N LYS A 526 -11.57 -0.52 -19.64
CA LYS A 526 -11.83 -1.05 -20.99
C LYS A 526 -11.39 -0.10 -22.11
N LYS A 527 -11.48 1.22 -21.89
CA LYS A 527 -11.02 2.23 -22.85
C LYS A 527 -9.49 2.24 -22.99
N TYR A 528 -8.75 2.24 -21.88
CA TYR A 528 -7.29 2.41 -21.90
C TYR A 528 -6.49 1.10 -21.89
N ASP A 529 -7.12 -0.03 -21.55
CA ASP A 529 -6.54 -1.37 -21.62
C ASP A 529 -7.58 -2.42 -22.06
N PRO A 530 -8.07 -2.36 -23.32
CA PRO A 530 -9.08 -3.29 -23.84
C PRO A 530 -8.58 -4.73 -23.89
N GLU A 531 -7.28 -4.94 -24.04
CA GLU A 531 -6.65 -6.26 -24.13
C GLU A 531 -6.36 -6.90 -22.77
N GLY A 532 -6.57 -6.18 -21.66
CA GLY A 532 -6.27 -6.64 -20.31
C GLY A 532 -4.78 -6.94 -20.11
N VAL A 533 -3.90 -6.09 -20.64
CA VAL A 533 -2.45 -6.18 -20.48
C VAL A 533 -2.06 -5.99 -19.02
N LEU A 534 -2.70 -5.05 -18.33
CA LEU A 534 -2.42 -4.69 -16.96
C LEU A 534 -3.34 -5.45 -16.00
N TYR A 535 -2.74 -6.14 -15.04
CA TYR A 535 -3.43 -6.97 -14.05
C TYR A 535 -2.82 -6.79 -12.66
N GLY A 536 -3.68 -6.73 -11.66
CA GLY A 536 -3.35 -6.89 -10.24
C GLY A 536 -4.53 -7.57 -9.56
N VAL A 537 -4.28 -8.39 -8.53
CA VAL A 537 -5.38 -9.00 -7.76
C VAL A 537 -6.23 -7.90 -7.11
N ALA A 538 -7.55 -8.08 -7.12
CA ALA A 538 -8.54 -7.13 -6.63
C ALA A 538 -8.43 -5.70 -7.19
N ASN A 539 -7.72 -5.50 -8.32
CA ASN A 539 -7.78 -4.25 -9.08
C ASN A 539 -8.99 -4.26 -10.03
N VAL A 540 -9.38 -3.09 -10.53
CA VAL A 540 -10.50 -2.97 -11.46
C VAL A 540 -10.27 -3.82 -12.73
N GLY A 541 -11.21 -4.74 -12.99
CA GLY A 541 -11.15 -5.67 -14.11
C GLY A 541 -10.33 -6.93 -13.87
N SER A 542 -9.81 -7.16 -12.66
CA SER A 542 -9.07 -8.39 -12.34
C SER A 542 -9.92 -9.65 -12.46
N GLU A 543 -11.25 -9.53 -12.34
CA GLU A 543 -12.21 -10.63 -12.48
C GLU A 543 -12.30 -11.22 -13.89
N ASP A 544 -11.69 -10.57 -14.89
CA ASP A 544 -11.52 -11.14 -16.24
C ASP A 544 -10.39 -12.19 -16.30
N TRP A 545 -9.67 -12.42 -15.20
CA TRP A 545 -8.52 -13.30 -15.14
C TRP A 545 -8.59 -14.25 -13.93
N VAL A 546 -7.99 -15.42 -14.08
CA VAL A 546 -7.73 -16.38 -13.00
C VAL A 546 -6.24 -16.71 -13.03
N VAL A 547 -5.59 -16.71 -11.86
CA VAL A 547 -4.19 -17.11 -11.71
C VAL A 547 -4.16 -18.43 -10.95
N SER A 548 -3.56 -19.48 -11.53
CA SER A 548 -3.41 -20.76 -10.85
C SER A 548 -2.32 -20.71 -9.78
N ARG A 549 -2.27 -21.71 -8.88
CA ARG A 549 -1.19 -21.87 -7.89
C ARG A 549 0.20 -21.92 -8.54
N GLY A 550 0.31 -22.51 -9.74
CA GLY A 550 1.54 -22.52 -10.55
C GLY A 550 1.82 -21.20 -11.29
N GLY A 551 1.07 -20.13 -11.00
CA GLY A 551 1.29 -18.79 -11.53
C GLY A 551 0.74 -18.53 -12.93
N ARG A 552 0.16 -19.53 -13.59
CA ARG A 552 -0.41 -19.35 -14.95
C ARG A 552 -1.65 -18.48 -14.88
N MET A 553 -1.61 -17.35 -15.59
CA MET A 553 -2.72 -16.41 -15.70
C MET A 553 -3.53 -16.66 -16.97
N CYS A 554 -4.83 -16.95 -16.83
CA CYS A 554 -5.73 -17.24 -17.93
C CYS A 554 -6.98 -16.37 -17.87
N ARG A 555 -7.58 -16.06 -19.02
CA ARG A 555 -8.90 -15.42 -19.03
C ARG A 555 -9.91 -16.27 -18.26
N SER A 556 -10.73 -15.63 -17.43
CA SER A 556 -11.88 -16.31 -16.82
C SER A 556 -12.81 -16.77 -17.94
N GLY A 557 -13.27 -18.03 -17.86
CA GLY A 557 -14.32 -18.50 -18.76
C GLY A 557 -15.59 -17.76 -18.38
N ARG A 558 -16.20 -17.07 -19.35
CA ARG A 558 -17.61 -16.67 -19.22
C ARG A 558 -18.48 -17.79 -19.72
#